data_AF-A0A8K0A7Y2-F1
#
_entry.id   AF-A0A8K0A7Y2-F1
#
_cell.length_a   1.000
_cell.length_b   1.000
_cell.length_c   1.000
_cell.angle_alpha   90.00
_cell.angle_beta   90.00
_cell.angle_gamma   90.00
#
_symmetry.space_group_name_H-M   'P 1'
#
loop_
_entity.id
_entity.type
_entity.pdbx_description
1 polymer ?
#
loop_
_entity_poly.entity_id
_entity_poly.type
_entity_poly.pdbx_seq_one_letter_code
_entity_poly.pdbx_strand_id
1 'polypeptide(L)'
;MASDMTLYWGSGSAPSWRAMICLEEKGLSGYNSRLLSFGNKEHKSDEVLKLNPRGQVPTFKHGDVVVNESLAISLYLENTFKNQGTKLLPDDPAQLALVLWRTMEVDNIRDKAIGGIFIYTIRTKPEDRDEARFKNTFFL
;
A
#
# COMPACT_ATOMS: atom_id res chain seq x y z
N MET A 1 18.29 -1.72 12.92
CA MET A 1 18.63 -0.56 12.06
C MET A 1 17.82 -0.65 10.77
N ALA A 2 17.74 0.41 9.95
CA ALA A 2 16.99 0.35 8.67
C ALA A 2 17.42 -0.82 7.77
N SER A 3 18.69 -1.24 7.85
CA SER A 3 19.26 -2.43 7.20
C SER A 3 18.54 -3.75 7.51
N ASP A 4 17.81 -3.84 8.62
CA ASP A 4 17.07 -5.03 9.04
C ASP A 4 15.64 -5.05 8.48
N MET A 5 15.29 -4.02 7.70
CA MET A 5 14.01 -3.87 7.03
C MET A 5 14.12 -4.32 5.58
N THR A 6 13.07 -4.97 5.08
CA THR A 6 12.91 -5.29 3.67
C THR A 6 11.52 -4.87 3.23
N LEU A 7 11.44 -4.08 2.16
CA LEU A 7 10.19 -3.72 1.52
C LEU A 7 10.13 -4.37 0.13
N TYR A 8 9.21 -5.30 -0.03
CA TYR A 8 8.83 -5.85 -1.33
C TYR A 8 7.73 -4.98 -1.94
N TRP A 9 7.97 -4.46 -3.14
CA TRP A 9 7.10 -3.48 -3.79
C TRP A 9 6.99 -3.71 -5.30
N GLY A 10 5.98 -3.12 -5.93
CA GLY A 10 5.80 -3.18 -7.38
C GLY A 10 5.67 -1.80 -8.01
N SER A 11 6.22 -1.62 -9.21
CA SER A 11 6.07 -0.37 -9.96
C SER A 11 4.60 -0.12 -10.32
N GLY A 12 4.14 1.12 -10.16
CA GLY A 12 2.74 1.51 -10.35
C GLY A 12 1.80 1.12 -9.20
N SER A 13 2.33 0.61 -8.08
CA SER A 13 1.55 0.31 -6.87
C SER A 13 1.50 1.52 -5.93
N ALA A 14 0.39 2.26 -5.93
CA ALA A 14 0.18 3.37 -4.99
C ALA A 14 0.31 2.95 -3.50
N PRO A 15 -0.19 1.78 -3.07
CA PRO A 15 0.07 1.28 -1.72
C PRO A 15 1.56 1.10 -1.42
N SER A 16 2.35 0.67 -2.40
CA SER A 16 3.81 0.53 -2.20
C SER A 16 4.48 1.89 -2.04
N TRP A 17 4.09 2.88 -2.85
CA TRP A 17 4.61 4.24 -2.72
C TRP A 17 4.26 4.88 -1.39
N ARG A 18 3.07 4.62 -0.84
CA ARG A 18 2.70 5.06 0.51
C ARG A 18 3.68 4.55 1.58
N ALA A 19 4.05 3.26 1.52
CA ALA A 19 5.02 2.68 2.44
C ALA A 19 6.43 3.28 2.25
N MET A 20 6.84 3.53 1.00
CA MET A 20 8.13 4.18 0.71
C MET A 20 8.20 5.60 1.26
N ILE A 21 7.19 6.43 0.97
CA ILE A 21 7.12 7.81 1.50
C ILE A 21 7.20 7.79 3.02
N CYS A 22 6.49 6.87 3.67
CA CYS A 22 6.56 6.71 5.11
C CYS A 22 7.98 6.37 5.58
N LEU A 23 8.69 5.45 4.92
CA LEU A 23 10.08 5.13 5.27
C LEU A 23 11.00 6.35 5.12
N GLU A 24 10.87 7.08 4.02
CA GLU A 24 11.67 8.29 3.77
C GLU A 24 11.39 9.40 4.80
N GLU A 25 10.12 9.68 5.10
CA GLU A 25 9.73 10.67 6.10
C GLU A 25 10.23 10.30 7.51
N LYS A 26 10.29 9.01 7.84
CA LYS A 26 10.90 8.53 9.10
C LYS A 26 12.43 8.50 9.07
N GLY A 27 13.07 8.91 7.96
CA GLY A 27 14.52 8.89 7.80
C GLY A 27 15.10 7.47 7.80
N LEU A 28 14.35 6.49 7.28
CA LEU A 28 14.70 5.06 7.29
C LEU A 28 15.19 4.57 5.92
N SER A 29 15.83 5.41 5.11
CA SER A 29 16.20 5.13 3.70
C SER A 29 17.19 3.96 3.47
N GLY A 30 17.84 3.44 4.53
CA GLY A 30 18.79 2.33 4.45
C GLY A 30 18.17 0.92 4.39
N TYR A 31 16.89 0.78 4.04
CA TYR A 31 16.19 -0.50 3.98
C TYR A 31 16.50 -1.29 2.71
N ASN A 32 16.33 -2.61 2.77
CA ASN A 32 16.45 -3.46 1.60
C ASN A 32 15.21 -3.29 0.68
N SER A 33 15.39 -2.57 -0.42
CA SER A 33 14.34 -2.35 -1.41
C SER A 33 14.29 -3.52 -2.42
N ARG A 34 13.15 -4.19 -2.52
CA ARG A 34 12.93 -5.33 -3.44
C ARG A 34 11.80 -5.00 -4.42
N LEU A 35 12.17 -4.53 -5.61
CA LEU A 35 11.22 -4.32 -6.71
C LEU A 35 10.82 -5.68 -7.30
N LEU A 36 9.51 -5.91 -7.41
CA LEU A 36 8.90 -7.10 -7.99
C LEU A 36 8.24 -6.78 -9.33
N SER A 37 8.47 -7.65 -10.32
CA SER A 37 7.80 -7.64 -11.60
C SER A 37 6.40 -8.25 -11.51
N PHE A 38 5.38 -7.44 -11.82
CA PHE A 38 4.02 -7.94 -11.97
C PHE A 38 3.85 -8.84 -13.21
N GLY A 39 4.59 -8.56 -14.29
CA GLY A 39 4.56 -9.35 -15.52
C GLY A 39 5.07 -10.77 -15.32
N ASN A 40 6.15 -10.92 -14.53
CA ASN A 40 6.73 -12.21 -14.16
C ASN A 40 6.04 -12.86 -12.96
N LYS A 41 4.99 -12.23 -12.42
CA LYS A 41 4.26 -12.67 -11.22
C LYS A 41 5.15 -12.86 -9.97
N GLU A 42 6.20 -12.07 -9.80
CA GLU A 42 7.14 -12.22 -8.66
C GLU A 42 6.49 -11.97 -7.29
N HIS A 43 5.43 -11.14 -7.23
CA HIS A 43 4.55 -11.00 -6.07
C HIS A 43 3.81 -12.29 -5.64
N LYS A 44 3.88 -13.35 -6.46
CA LYS A 44 3.36 -14.69 -6.19
C LYS A 44 4.49 -15.73 -6.02
N SER A 45 5.74 -15.31 -5.90
CA SER A 45 6.85 -16.22 -5.62
C SER A 45 6.70 -16.85 -4.23
N ASP A 46 7.31 -18.03 -4.02
CA ASP A 46 7.30 -18.69 -2.72
C ASP A 46 7.91 -17.80 -1.61
N GLU A 47 8.89 -16.96 -1.95
CA GLU A 47 9.49 -16.00 -1.03
C GLU A 47 8.43 -15.00 -0.51
N VAL A 48 7.67 -14.38 -1.41
CA VAL A 48 6.65 -13.41 -1.04
C VAL A 48 5.45 -14.10 -0.39
N LEU A 49 5.02 -15.25 -0.89
CA LEU A 49 3.87 -15.98 -0.36
C LEU A 49 4.08 -16.49 1.08
N LYS A 50 5.33 -16.81 1.46
CA LYS A 50 5.68 -17.12 2.86
C LYS A 50 5.48 -15.95 3.80
N LEU A 51 5.64 -14.72 3.31
CA LEU A 51 5.49 -13.47 4.10
C LEU A 51 4.06 -12.92 4.02
N ASN A 52 3.45 -13.03 2.84
CA ASN A 52 2.13 -12.54 2.53
C ASN A 52 1.37 -13.58 1.69
N PRO A 53 0.55 -14.43 2.32
CA PRO A 53 -0.22 -15.46 1.62
C PRO A 53 -1.17 -14.92 0.54
N ARG A 54 -1.55 -13.63 0.60
CA ARG A 54 -2.36 -12.98 -0.45
C ARG A 54 -1.54 -12.74 -1.73
N GLY A 55 -0.21 -12.78 -1.64
CA GLY A 55 0.72 -12.50 -2.73
C GLY A 55 0.45 -11.13 -3.34
N GLN A 56 0.50 -10.09 -2.50
CA GLN A 56 0.24 -8.71 -2.86
C GLN A 56 1.41 -7.83 -2.38
N VAL A 57 1.47 -6.60 -2.89
CA VAL A 57 2.45 -5.60 -2.46
C VAL A 57 1.73 -4.35 -1.93
N PRO A 58 2.34 -3.61 -0.99
CA PRO A 58 3.62 -3.89 -0.34
C PRO A 58 3.56 -5.08 0.63
N THR A 59 4.70 -5.78 0.75
CA THR A 59 4.97 -6.74 1.82
C THR A 59 6.22 -6.23 2.54
N PHE A 60 6.13 -6.00 3.85
CA PHE A 60 7.21 -5.42 4.64
C PHE A 60 7.66 -6.38 5.74
N LYS A 61 8.96 -6.46 5.95
CA LYS A 61 9.59 -7.25 7.01
C LYS A 61 10.56 -6.37 7.79
N HIS A 62 10.55 -6.45 9.11
CA HIS A 62 11.52 -5.82 10.00
C HIS A 62 11.93 -6.83 11.08
N GLY A 63 13.14 -7.40 10.97
CA GLY A 63 13.52 -8.55 11.78
C GLY A 63 12.55 -9.72 11.56
N ASP A 64 11.96 -10.24 12.65
CA ASP A 64 10.95 -11.32 12.58
C ASP A 64 9.51 -10.80 12.37
N VAL A 65 9.30 -9.49 12.41
CA VAL A 65 7.97 -8.90 12.22
C VAL A 65 7.67 -8.77 10.73
N VAL A 66 6.53 -9.30 10.31
CA VAL A 66 6.01 -9.13 8.95
C VAL A 66 4.73 -8.31 9.01
N VAL A 67 4.67 -7.23 8.24
CA VAL A 67 3.51 -6.34 8.15
C VAL A 67 3.08 -6.24 6.69
N ASN A 68 1.83 -6.61 6.45
CA ASN A 68 1.15 -6.49 5.17
C ASN A 68 0.07 -5.41 5.28
N GLU A 69 -0.33 -4.83 4.15
CA GLU A 69 -1.13 -3.59 4.05
C GLU A 69 -0.33 -2.30 4.28
N SER A 70 -0.36 -1.41 3.29
CA SER A 70 0.43 -0.17 3.31
C SER A 70 0.11 0.74 4.50
N LEU A 71 -1.15 0.83 4.93
CA LEU A 71 -1.53 1.65 6.08
C LEU A 71 -1.03 1.02 7.39
N ALA A 72 -1.11 -0.31 7.52
CA ALA A 72 -0.57 -1.01 8.68
C ALA A 72 0.95 -0.83 8.78
N ILE A 73 1.66 -0.86 7.65
CA ILE A 73 3.10 -0.54 7.59
C ILE A 73 3.35 0.90 8.08
N SER A 74 2.59 1.88 7.59
CA SER A 74 2.74 3.28 8.03
C SER A 74 2.51 3.45 9.54
N LEU A 75 1.46 2.83 10.08
CA LEU A 75 1.17 2.87 11.52
C LEU A 75 2.25 2.16 12.35
N TYR A 76 2.75 1.02 11.86
CA TYR A 76 3.84 0.30 12.50
C TYR A 76 5.11 1.16 12.56
N LEU A 77 5.48 1.81 11.45
CA LEU A 77 6.65 2.68 11.38
C LEU A 77 6.49 3.91 12.27
N GLU A 78 5.32 4.56 12.26
CA GLU A 78 5.06 5.72 13.12
C GLU A 78 5.15 5.35 14.61
N ASN A 79 4.58 4.21 15.01
CA ASN A 79 4.58 3.79 16.41
C ASN A 79 5.96 3.29 16.87
N THR A 80 6.66 2.52 16.02
CA THR A 80 7.99 1.96 16.35
C THR A 80 9.07 3.04 16.37
N PHE A 81 8.98 4.01 15.46
CA PHE A 81 9.96 5.07 15.27
C PHE A 81 9.38 6.45 15.63
N LYS A 82 8.55 6.52 16.67
CA LYS A 82 7.81 7.75 17.03
C LYS A 82 8.70 8.98 17.18
N ASN A 83 9.92 8.79 17.70
CA ASN A 83 10.88 9.87 17.97
C ASN A 83 11.93 10.07 16.85
N GLN A 84 11.74 9.46 15.67
CA GLN A 84 12.67 9.57 14.54
C GLN A 84 11.96 10.11 13.30
N GLY A 85 12.63 11.02 12.59
CA GLY A 85 12.12 11.66 11.38
C GLY A 85 10.87 12.51 11.63
N THR A 86 10.05 12.66 10.59
CA THR A 86 8.79 13.39 10.65
C THR A 86 7.77 12.64 11.51
N LYS A 87 7.05 13.41 12.33
CA LYS A 87 5.89 12.91 13.06
C LYS A 87 4.69 12.86 12.11
N LEU A 88 4.26 11.66 11.74
CA LEU A 88 3.24 11.47 10.70
C LEU A 88 1.82 11.60 11.22
N LEU A 89 1.60 11.35 12.51
CA LEU A 89 0.29 11.41 13.14
C LEU A 89 0.24 12.40 14.30
N PRO A 90 -0.86 13.15 14.46
CA PRO A 90 -1.05 14.02 15.62
C PRO A 90 -1.21 13.18 16.91
N ASP A 91 -0.81 13.74 18.05
CA ASP A 91 -1.06 13.10 19.36
C ASP A 91 -2.48 13.38 19.87
N ASP A 92 -3.11 14.47 19.40
CA ASP A 92 -4.47 14.82 19.79
C ASP A 92 -5.46 13.76 19.24
N PRO A 93 -6.29 13.14 20.09
CA PRO A 93 -7.19 12.08 19.66
C PRO A 93 -8.21 12.52 18.60
N ALA A 94 -8.69 13.76 18.66
CA ALA A 94 -9.68 14.25 17.70
C ALA A 94 -9.04 14.47 16.32
N GLN A 95 -7.84 15.07 16.28
CA GLN A 95 -7.07 15.21 15.03
C GLN A 95 -6.66 13.86 14.46
N LEU A 96 -6.26 12.91 15.31
CA LEU A 96 -5.91 11.55 14.87
C LEU A 96 -7.13 10.87 14.23
N ALA A 97 -8.31 10.98 14.85
CA ALA A 97 -9.55 10.46 14.30
C ALA A 97 -9.87 11.04 12.91
N LEU A 98 -9.63 12.34 12.69
CA LEU A 98 -9.84 12.97 11.38
C LEU A 98 -8.87 12.44 10.32
N VAL A 99 -7.59 12.23 10.66
CA VAL A 99 -6.60 11.64 9.73
C VAL A 99 -6.98 10.21 9.36
N LEU A 100 -7.37 9.40 10.35
CA LEU A 100 -7.78 8.01 10.11
C LEU A 100 -9.06 7.94 9.30
N TRP A 101 -10.05 8.80 9.59
CA TRP A 101 -11.29 8.88 8.80
C TRP A 101 -10.98 9.20 7.34
N ARG A 102 -10.20 10.25 7.05
CA ARG A 102 -9.86 10.62 5.67
C ARG A 102 -9.08 9.51 4.96
N THR A 103 -8.20 8.81 5.68
CA THR A 103 -7.44 7.70 5.11
C THR A 103 -8.36 6.54 4.71
N MET A 104 -9.26 6.13 5.61
CA MET A 104 -10.22 5.05 5.36
C MET A 104 -11.25 5.43 4.29
N GLU A 105 -11.70 6.68 4.28
CA GLU A 105 -12.59 7.22 3.25
C GLU A 105 -11.95 7.16 1.87
N VAL A 106 -10.68 7.57 1.75
CA VAL A 106 -9.93 7.46 0.50
C VAL A 106 -9.79 6.01 0.04
N ASP A 107 -9.44 5.06 0.92
CA ASP A 107 -9.32 3.66 0.51
C ASP A 107 -10.69 3.07 0.09
N ASN A 108 -11.77 3.42 0.79
CA ASN A 108 -13.15 3.02 0.41
C ASN A 108 -13.58 3.60 -0.94
N ILE A 109 -13.29 4.88 -1.19
CA ILE A 109 -13.61 5.54 -2.47
C ILE A 109 -12.73 4.99 -3.58
N ARG A 110 -11.43 4.79 -3.32
CA ARG A 110 -10.47 4.28 -4.30
C ARG A 110 -10.91 2.92 -4.83
N ASP A 111 -11.34 2.02 -3.96
CA ASP A 111 -11.75 0.69 -4.38
C ASP A 111 -12.98 0.72 -5.29
N LYS A 112 -13.96 1.59 -4.99
CA LYS A 112 -15.14 1.80 -5.84
C LYS A 112 -14.79 2.51 -7.15
N ALA A 113 -14.00 3.57 -7.07
CA ALA A 113 -13.77 4.48 -8.18
C ALA A 113 -12.65 4.00 -9.13
N ILE A 114 -11.47 3.71 -8.58
CA ILE A 114 -10.32 3.27 -9.36
C ILE A 114 -10.52 1.85 -9.85
N GLY A 115 -11.06 0.94 -9.04
CA GLY A 115 -11.33 -0.44 -9.48
C GLY A 115 -12.13 -0.49 -10.77
N GLY A 116 -13.27 0.20 -10.82
CA GLY A 116 -14.10 0.29 -12.01
C GLY A 116 -13.43 1.03 -13.17
N ILE A 117 -12.91 2.26 -12.95
CA ILE A 117 -12.37 3.13 -14.02
C ILE A 117 -11.10 2.52 -14.60
N PHE A 118 -10.15 2.11 -13.75
CA PHE A 118 -8.88 1.57 -14.20
C PHE A 118 -9.07 0.24 -14.93
N ILE A 119 -9.92 -0.65 -14.42
CA ILE A 119 -10.21 -1.90 -15.13
C ILE A 119 -10.84 -1.57 -16.49
N TYR A 120 -11.89 -0.77 -16.52
CA TYR A 120 -12.61 -0.43 -17.75
C TYR A 120 -11.73 0.27 -18.79
N THR A 121 -10.96 1.28 -18.38
CA THR A 121 -10.22 2.15 -19.31
C THR A 121 -8.83 1.63 -19.68
N ILE A 122 -8.15 0.92 -18.78
CA ILE A 122 -6.75 0.50 -18.98
C ILE A 122 -6.62 -1.01 -19.18
N ARG A 123 -7.39 -1.84 -18.45
CA ARG A 123 -7.25 -3.30 -18.49
C ARG A 123 -8.20 -3.98 -19.49
N THR A 124 -9.38 -3.41 -19.73
CA THR A 124 -10.37 -3.95 -20.65
C THR A 124 -10.18 -3.34 -22.04
N LYS A 125 -10.07 -4.21 -23.05
CA LYS A 125 -9.93 -3.80 -24.44
C LYS A 125 -11.18 -3.04 -24.89
N PRO A 126 -11.06 -2.06 -25.81
CA PRO A 126 -12.20 -1.25 -26.26
C PRO A 126 -13.44 -2.04 -26.66
N GLU A 127 -13.25 -3.17 -27.35
CA GLU A 127 -14.31 -4.07 -27.82
C GLU A 127 -15.05 -4.82 -26.69
N ASP A 128 -14.41 -4.98 -25.53
CA ASP A 128 -14.95 -5.73 -24.38
C ASP A 128 -15.57 -4.81 -23.32
N ARG A 129 -15.69 -3.50 -23.61
CA ARG A 129 -16.19 -2.49 -22.67
C ARG A 129 -17.71 -2.42 -22.65
N ASP A 130 -18.29 -2.56 -21.45
CA ASP A 130 -19.72 -2.40 -21.20
C ASP A 130 -19.97 -1.15 -20.34
N GLU A 131 -20.53 -0.11 -20.95
CA GLU A 131 -20.86 1.15 -20.26
C GLU A 131 -21.95 0.99 -19.19
N ALA A 132 -22.93 0.11 -19.40
CA ALA A 132 -24.04 -0.07 -18.46
C ALA A 132 -23.54 -0.74 -17.17
N ARG A 133 -22.70 -1.77 -17.32
CA ARG A 133 -22.01 -2.41 -16.19
C ARG A 133 -21.06 -1.45 -15.49
N PHE A 134 -20.32 -0.65 -16.25
CA PHE A 134 -19.43 0.37 -15.69
C PHE A 134 -20.21 1.37 -14.83
N LYS A 135 -21.28 1.98 -15.35
CA LYS A 135 -22.11 2.98 -14.63
C LYS A 135 -22.72 2.42 -13.33
N ASN A 136 -23.14 1.16 -13.31
CA ASN A 136 -23.70 0.52 -12.12
C ASN A 136 -22.66 0.18 -11.04
N THR A 137 -21.35 0.22 -11.34
CA THR A 137 -20.29 -0.12 -10.38
C THR A 137 -19.99 1.03 -9.40
N PHE A 138 -20.41 2.26 -9.69
CA PHE A 138 -20.07 3.47 -8.91
C PHE A 138 -21.16 3.95 -7.96
N PHE A 139 -22.40 3.47 -8.10
CA PHE A 139 -23.59 4.04 -7.45
C PHE A 139 -24.33 3.08 -6.49
N LEU A 140 -23.59 2.21 -5.78
CA LEU A 140 -24.11 1.43 -4.64
C LEU A 140 -23.30 1.73 -3.37
#